data_AF-A0A534PD15-F1
#
_entry.id   AF-A0A534PD15-F1
#
_cell.length_a   1.000
_cell.length_b   1.000
_cell.length_c   1.000
_cell.angle_alpha   90.00
_cell.angle_beta   90.00
_cell.angle_gamma   90.00
#
_symmetry.space_group_name_H-M   'P 1'
#
loop_
_entity.id
_entity.type
_entity.pdbx_description
1 polymer ?
#
loop_
_entity_poly.entity_id
_entity_poly.type
_entity_poly.pdbx_seq_one_letter_code
_entity_poly.pdbx_strand_id
1 'polypeptide(L)'
;MRWLPLAFSIAAGLASTLFLGFLLAGWSLVLTRTAMVALEGTTLGAYLLCGVIFPIDLLPLPLRWLAMGLPFTWWYEALRRFLAGHGTPGLMQRFSDLHVLLWLGVTSLGFALVARSGYFAFERRARVLGRLDQTTLF
;
A
#
# COMPACT_ATOMS: atom_id res chain seq x y z
N MET A 1 15.35 -5.76 -20.77
CA MET A 1 15.25 -5.30 -19.36
C MET A 1 15.68 -3.85 -19.24
N ARG A 2 14.85 -2.98 -18.66
CA ARG A 2 15.22 -1.58 -18.34
C ARG A 2 15.57 -1.50 -16.85
N TRP A 3 16.86 -1.53 -16.51
CA TRP A 3 17.33 -1.67 -15.13
C TRP A 3 17.03 -0.47 -14.23
N LEU A 4 17.16 0.75 -14.76
CA LEU A 4 16.94 1.99 -14.00
C LEU A 4 15.49 2.18 -13.52
N PRO A 5 14.45 2.09 -14.38
CA PRO A 5 13.06 2.17 -13.92
C PRO A 5 12.66 0.98 -13.03
N LEU A 6 13.27 -0.19 -13.25
CA LEU A 6 13.08 -1.33 -12.38
C LEU A 6 13.59 -1.05 -10.96
N ALA A 7 14.83 -0.57 -10.82
CA ALA A 7 15.42 -0.25 -9.52
C ALA A 7 14.57 0.79 -8.77
N PHE A 8 14.10 1.83 -9.47
CA PHE A 8 13.18 2.81 -8.89
C PHE A 8 11.88 2.15 -8.41
N SER A 9 11.26 1.30 -9.24
CA SER A 9 10.01 0.64 -8.88
C SER A 9 10.15 -0.27 -7.65
N ILE A 10 11.28 -0.98 -7.54
CA ILE A 10 11.59 -1.83 -6.38
C ILE A 10 11.77 -0.96 -5.14
N ALA A 11 12.56 0.11 -5.21
CA ALA A 11 12.79 1.00 -4.08
C ALA A 11 11.49 1.64 -3.58
N ALA A 12 10.67 2.18 -4.49
CA ALA A 12 9.38 2.81 -4.15
C ALA A 12 8.38 1.80 -3.57
N GLY A 13 8.32 0.60 -4.13
CA GLY A 13 7.45 -0.48 -3.66
C GLY A 13 7.81 -1.02 -2.28
N LEU A 14 9.11 -1.26 -2.04
CA LEU A 14 9.61 -1.67 -0.72
C LEU A 14 9.39 -0.56 0.31
N ALA A 15 9.66 0.70 -0.03
CA ALA A 15 9.36 1.83 0.84
C ALA A 15 7.86 1.88 1.20
N SER A 16 6.98 1.69 0.21
CA SER A 16 5.53 1.67 0.44
C SER A 16 5.10 0.53 1.38
N THR A 17 5.73 -0.64 1.26
CA THR A 17 5.50 -1.78 2.14
C THR A 17 5.95 -1.49 3.57
N LEU A 18 7.12 -0.87 3.74
CA LEU A 18 7.62 -0.43 5.05
C LEU A 18 6.67 0.57 5.71
N PHE A 19 6.17 1.56 4.96
CA PHE A 19 5.21 2.54 5.47
C PHE A 19 3.86 1.92 5.81
N LEU A 20 3.39 0.93 5.06
CA LEU A 20 2.20 0.16 5.43
C LEU A 20 2.44 -0.55 6.78
N GLY A 21 3.61 -1.15 6.97
CA GLY A 21 4.02 -1.74 8.24
C GLY A 21 3.99 -0.74 9.40
N PHE A 22 4.54 0.47 9.21
CA PHE A 22 4.45 1.53 10.22
C PHE A 22 3.01 1.91 10.55
N LEU A 23 2.15 2.10 9.55
CA LEU A 23 0.75 2.45 9.79
C LEU A 23 0.02 1.36 10.59
N LEU A 24 0.24 0.10 10.22
CA LEU A 24 -0.37 -1.06 10.89
C LEU A 24 0.17 -1.26 12.31
N ALA A 25 1.48 -1.02 12.52
CA ALA A 25 2.08 -1.03 13.85
C ALA A 25 1.49 0.06 14.74
N GLY A 26 1.25 1.26 14.20
CA GLY A 26 0.55 2.32 14.96
C GLY A 26 -0.87 1.88 15.32
N TRP A 27 -1.61 1.34 14.36
CA TRP A 27 -2.98 0.90 14.58
C TRP A 27 -3.08 -0.23 15.61
N SER A 28 -2.13 -1.17 15.62
CA SER A 28 -2.10 -2.28 16.59
C SER A 28 -1.92 -1.82 18.03
N LEU A 29 -1.19 -0.71 18.27
CA LEU A 29 -1.08 -0.09 19.61
C LEU A 29 -2.45 0.31 20.18
N VAL A 30 -3.41 0.64 19.31
CA VAL A 30 -4.77 0.97 19.71
C VAL A 30 -5.64 -0.29 19.80
N LEU A 31 -5.44 -1.30 18.96
CA LEU A 31 -6.30 -2.49 18.86
C LEU A 31 -5.75 -3.73 19.58
N THR A 32 -5.40 -3.65 20.86
CA THR A 32 -4.70 -4.73 21.61
C THR A 32 -5.26 -6.15 21.43
N ARG A 33 -6.58 -6.36 21.39
CA ARG A 33 -7.19 -7.71 21.25
C ARG A 33 -7.46 -8.14 19.81
N THR A 34 -7.69 -7.20 18.90
CA THR A 34 -8.10 -7.48 17.51
C THR A 34 -7.05 -7.05 16.48
N ALA A 35 -5.84 -6.70 16.94
CA ALA A 35 -4.75 -6.22 16.09
C ALA A 35 -4.42 -7.20 14.97
N MET A 36 -4.39 -8.51 15.27
CA MET A 36 -4.09 -9.52 14.28
C MET A 36 -5.14 -9.58 13.16
N VAL A 37 -6.44 -9.59 13.52
CA VAL A 37 -7.54 -9.58 12.56
C VAL A 37 -7.51 -8.30 11.70
N ALA A 38 -7.21 -7.15 12.30
CA ALA A 38 -7.09 -5.89 11.57
C ALA A 38 -5.90 -5.90 10.60
N LEU A 39 -4.76 -6.47 11.00
CA LEU A 39 -3.57 -6.62 10.17
C LEU A 39 -3.84 -7.50 8.95
N GLU A 40 -4.39 -8.69 9.18
CA GLU A 40 -4.70 -9.66 8.13
C GLU A 40 -5.75 -9.10 7.16
N GLY A 41 -6.84 -8.54 7.70
CA GLY A 41 -7.90 -7.94 6.90
C GLY A 41 -7.40 -6.79 6.02
N THR A 42 -6.52 -5.93 6.55
CA THR A 42 -5.96 -4.82 5.77
C THR A 42 -5.02 -5.31 4.67
N THR A 43 -4.20 -6.31 4.97
CA THR A 43 -3.26 -6.89 4.00
C THR A 43 -4.00 -7.60 2.86
N LEU A 44 -5.01 -8.41 3.21
CA LEU A 44 -5.88 -9.09 2.23
C LEU A 44 -6.68 -8.07 1.40
N GLY A 45 -7.25 -7.05 2.05
CA GLY A 45 -7.95 -5.96 1.36
C GLY A 45 -7.06 -5.24 0.36
N ALA A 46 -5.85 -4.84 0.77
CA ALA A 46 -4.89 -4.21 -0.12
C ALA A 46 -4.50 -5.11 -1.30
N TYR A 47 -4.30 -6.41 -1.06
CA TYR A 47 -3.96 -7.40 -2.09
C TYR A 47 -5.08 -7.61 -3.12
N LEU A 48 -6.35 -7.58 -2.68
CA LEU A 48 -7.51 -7.66 -3.57
C LEU A 48 -7.70 -6.39 -4.41
N LEU A 49 -7.47 -5.22 -3.81
CA LEU A 49 -7.73 -3.93 -4.44
C LEU A 49 -6.63 -3.50 -5.41
N CYS A 50 -5.37 -3.89 -5.20
CA CYS A 50 -4.23 -3.38 -5.97
C CYS A 50 -4.08 -3.96 -7.38
N GLY A 51 -5.04 -4.75 -7.87
CA GLY A 51 -4.99 -5.23 -9.25
C GLY A 51 -4.11 -6.46 -9.48
N VAL A 52 -3.72 -7.17 -8.42
CA VAL A 52 -2.88 -8.39 -8.53
C VAL A 52 -3.71 -9.60 -8.89
N ILE A 53 -4.79 -9.85 -8.14
CA ILE A 53 -5.69 -10.99 -8.37
C ILE A 53 -6.71 -10.64 -9.46
N PHE A 54 -7.39 -9.50 -9.31
CA PHE A 54 -8.42 -9.06 -10.22
C PHE A 54 -7.95 -7.85 -11.03
N PRO A 55 -8.19 -7.79 -12.35
CA PRO A 55 -7.91 -6.59 -13.11
C PRO A 55 -8.77 -5.43 -12.61
N ILE A 56 -8.15 -4.26 -12.50
CA ILE A 56 -8.74 -3.02 -11.95
C ILE A 56 -9.97 -2.57 -12.77
N ASP A 57 -10.08 -3.03 -14.01
CA ASP A 57 -11.20 -2.71 -14.92
C ASP A 57 -12.51 -3.36 -14.54
N LEU A 58 -12.46 -4.43 -13.75
CA LEU A 58 -13.67 -5.11 -13.25
C LEU A 58 -14.16 -4.51 -11.94
N LEU A 59 -13.40 -3.60 -11.31
CA LEU A 59 -13.81 -2.97 -10.06
C LEU A 59 -14.91 -1.91 -10.32
N PRO A 60 -15.93 -1.83 -9.44
CA PRO A 60 -16.91 -0.75 -9.51
C PRO A 60 -16.21 0.60 -9.30
N LEU A 61 -16.80 1.66 -9.87
CA LEU A 61 -16.16 2.98 -9.97
C LEU A 61 -15.51 3.48 -8.65
N PRO A 62 -16.15 3.40 -7.47
CA PRO A 62 -15.55 3.88 -6.22
C PRO A 62 -14.29 3.10 -5.82
N LEU A 63 -14.33 1.78 -5.98
CA LEU A 63 -13.20 0.89 -5.63
C LEU A 63 -12.04 1.10 -6.60
N ARG A 64 -12.34 1.43 -7.85
CA ARG A 64 -11.33 1.74 -8.87
C ARG A 64 -10.51 2.97 -8.51
N TRP A 65 -11.15 4.05 -8.04
CA TRP A 65 -10.44 5.24 -7.57
C TRP A 65 -9.55 4.94 -6.36
N LEU A 66 -10.06 4.15 -5.43
CA LEU A 66 -9.28 3.73 -4.26
C LEU A 66 -8.08 2.87 -4.66
N ALA A 67 -8.27 1.92 -5.57
CA ALA A 67 -7.19 1.11 -6.14
C ALA A 67 -6.12 1.98 -6.81
N MET A 68 -6.51 2.96 -7.64
CA MET A 68 -5.56 3.87 -8.29
C MET A 68 -4.82 4.80 -7.30
N GLY A 69 -5.37 5.03 -6.11
CA GLY A 69 -4.69 5.78 -5.05
C GLY A 69 -3.61 4.97 -4.32
N LEU A 70 -3.64 3.64 -4.42
CA LEU A 70 -2.68 2.77 -3.72
C LEU A 70 -1.36 2.67 -4.49
N PRO A 71 -0.20 2.80 -3.82
CA PRO A 71 1.10 2.64 -4.45
C PRO A 71 1.32 1.22 -4.98
N PHE A 72 0.74 0.22 -4.32
CA PHE A 72 0.85 -1.19 -4.71
C PHE A 72 0.33 -1.43 -6.13
N THR A 73 -0.73 -0.72 -6.54
CA THR A 73 -1.32 -0.81 -7.87
C THR A 73 -0.31 -0.46 -8.97
N TRP A 74 0.36 0.67 -8.80
CA TRP A 74 1.39 1.14 -9.74
C TRP A 74 2.67 0.32 -9.65
N TRP A 75 2.98 -0.19 -8.46
CA TRP A 75 4.15 -1.04 -8.26
C TRP A 75 4.04 -2.35 -9.02
N TYR A 76 2.92 -3.07 -8.88
CA TYR A 76 2.72 -4.33 -9.60
C TYR A 76 2.67 -4.14 -11.11
N GLU A 77 2.07 -3.06 -11.60
CA GLU A 77 2.09 -2.74 -13.02
C GLU A 77 3.52 -2.44 -13.52
N ALA A 78 4.32 -1.69 -12.75
CA ALA A 78 5.72 -1.44 -13.07
C ALA A 78 6.55 -2.74 -13.10
N LEU A 79 6.35 -3.63 -12.13
CA LEU A 79 7.03 -4.92 -12.08
C LEU A 79 6.69 -5.76 -13.32
N ARG A 80 5.41 -5.85 -13.72
CA ARG A 80 5.00 -6.56 -14.94
C ARG A 80 5.71 -6.00 -16.17
N ARG A 81 5.71 -4.69 -16.34
CA ARG A 81 6.33 -4.04 -17.51
C ARG A 81 7.84 -4.21 -17.56
N PHE A 82 8.54 -4.00 -16.45
CA PHE A 82 10.00 -3.95 -16.45
C PHE A 82 10.66 -5.32 -16.22
N LEU A 83 9.96 -6.28 -15.62
CA LEU A 83 10.42 -7.68 -15.48
C LEU A 83 9.91 -8.58 -16.61
N ALA A 84 8.60 -8.59 -16.88
CA ALA A 84 7.99 -9.48 -17.87
C ALA A 84 7.95 -8.89 -19.29
N GLY A 85 8.17 -7.59 -19.44
CA GLY A 85 8.20 -6.90 -20.74
C GLY A 85 6.83 -6.48 -21.27
N HIS A 86 5.74 -6.78 -20.56
CA HIS A 86 4.38 -6.38 -20.92
C HIS A 86 3.58 -5.93 -19.68
N GLY A 87 2.68 -4.96 -19.86
CA GLY A 87 1.75 -4.51 -18.81
C GLY A 87 0.47 -5.32 -18.74
N THR A 88 -0.41 -4.99 -17.79
CA THR A 88 -1.75 -5.58 -17.74
C THR A 88 -2.61 -5.07 -18.90
N PRO A 89 -3.31 -5.96 -19.64
CA PRO A 89 -4.22 -5.54 -20.70
C PRO A 89 -5.40 -4.74 -20.13
N GLY A 90 -5.96 -3.83 -20.94
CA GLY A 90 -7.09 -2.99 -20.54
C GLY A 90 -6.68 -1.55 -20.22
N LEU A 91 -7.19 -0.99 -19.12
CA LEU A 91 -6.93 0.41 -18.74
C LEU A 91 -5.45 0.69 -18.48
N MET A 92 -4.76 -0.22 -17.81
CA MET A 92 -3.35 0.00 -17.46
C MET A 92 -2.48 0.18 -18.72
N GLN A 93 -2.78 -0.54 -19.79
CA GLN A 93 -2.11 -0.41 -21.09
C GLN A 93 -2.20 1.00 -21.70
N ARG A 94 -3.20 1.81 -21.33
CA ARG A 94 -3.35 3.19 -21.82
C ARG A 94 -2.31 4.14 -21.23
N PHE A 95 -1.72 3.80 -20.09
CA PHE A 95 -0.70 4.62 -19.44
C PHE A 95 0.68 4.27 -19.97
N SER A 96 1.49 5.30 -20.27
CA SER A 96 2.90 5.08 -20.64
C SER A 96 3.75 4.70 -19.42
N ASP A 97 4.92 4.12 -19.65
CA ASP A 97 5.84 3.73 -18.58
C ASP A 97 6.21 4.89 -17.66
N LEU A 98 6.37 6.09 -18.23
CA LEU A 98 6.66 7.30 -17.48
C LEU A 98 5.49 7.67 -16.55
N HIS A 99 4.25 7.52 -17.02
CA HIS A 99 3.06 7.76 -16.19
C HIS A 99 3.00 6.77 -15.02
N VAL A 100 3.27 5.48 -15.26
CA VAL A 100 3.26 4.47 -14.21
C VAL A 100 4.33 4.77 -13.15
N LEU A 101 5.55 5.13 -13.57
CA LEU A 101 6.63 5.50 -12.65
C LEU A 101 6.33 6.78 -11.85
N LEU A 102 5.75 7.79 -12.51
CA LEU A 102 5.37 9.04 -11.87
C LEU A 102 4.29 8.79 -10.82
N TRP A 103 3.21 8.09 -11.19
CA TRP A 103 2.12 7.78 -10.27
C TRP A 103 2.57 6.86 -9.13
N LEU A 104 3.48 5.90 -9.38
CA LEU A 104 4.13 5.14 -8.32
C LEU A 104 4.85 6.08 -7.35
N GLY A 105 5.68 6.99 -7.84
CA GLY A 105 6.37 7.98 -7.00
C GLY A 105 5.40 8.83 -6.17
N VAL A 106 4.37 9.41 -6.81
CA VAL A 106 3.38 10.27 -6.17
C VAL A 106 2.56 9.53 -5.12
N THR A 107 2.02 8.36 -5.47
CA THR A 107 1.22 7.55 -4.53
C THR A 107 2.07 6.99 -3.41
N SER A 108 3.31 6.56 -3.66
CA SER A 108 4.24 6.12 -2.61
C SER A 108 4.57 7.24 -1.64
N LEU A 109 4.87 8.45 -2.14
CA LEU A 109 5.13 9.61 -1.27
C LEU A 109 3.90 10.01 -0.47
N GLY A 110 2.74 10.11 -1.11
CA GLY A 110 1.49 10.43 -0.42
C GLY A 110 1.16 9.39 0.65
N PHE A 111 1.28 8.11 0.31
CA PHE A 111 1.06 7.00 1.23
C PHE A 111 2.05 7.03 2.40
N ALA A 112 3.33 7.31 2.15
CA ALA A 112 4.34 7.45 3.20
C ALA A 112 4.01 8.57 4.20
N LEU A 113 3.56 9.72 3.71
CA LEU A 113 3.15 10.85 4.54
C LEU A 113 1.93 10.50 5.40
N VAL A 114 0.92 9.86 4.80
CA VAL A 114 -0.29 9.40 5.50
C VAL A 114 0.06 8.35 6.54
N ALA A 115 0.87 7.35 6.17
CA ALA A 115 1.30 6.28 7.06
C ALA A 115 2.09 6.80 8.26
N ARG A 116 3.06 7.69 8.02
CA ARG A 116 3.86 8.33 9.07
C ARG A 116 2.98 9.14 10.03
N SER A 117 2.08 9.95 9.47
CA SER A 117 1.15 10.77 10.27
C SER A 117 0.20 9.90 11.08
N GLY A 118 -0.31 8.83 10.46
CA GLY A 118 -1.17 7.84 11.09
C GLY A 118 -0.49 7.12 12.25
N TYR A 119 0.75 6.68 12.08
CA TYR A 119 1.54 6.06 13.15
C TYR A 119 1.62 6.98 14.38
N PHE A 120 2.07 8.23 14.21
CA PHE A 120 2.19 9.18 15.33
C PHE A 120 0.84 9.58 15.91
N ALA A 121 -0.24 9.58 15.12
CA ALA A 121 -1.59 9.81 15.63
C ALA A 121 -2.07 8.66 16.51
N PHE A 122 -1.85 7.42 16.08
CA PHE A 122 -2.20 6.24 16.85
C PHE A 122 -1.33 6.07 18.10
N GLU A 123 -0.03 6.33 18.00
CA GLU A 123 0.88 6.30 19.15
C GLU A 123 0.44 7.29 20.24
N ARG A 124 0.14 8.54 19.86
CA ARG A 124 -0.40 9.55 20.79
C ARG A 124 -1.71 9.09 21.42
N ARG A 125 -2.60 8.51 20.62
CA ARG A 125 -3.89 8.01 21.11
C ARG A 125 -3.71 6.83 22.07
N ALA A 126 -2.81 5.89 21.77
CA ALA A 126 -2.50 4.77 22.64
C ALA A 126 -1.93 5.21 24.00
N ARG A 127 -1.07 6.24 23.98
CA ARG A 127 -0.51 6.87 25.19
C ARG A 127 -1.60 7.51 26.06
N VAL A 128 -2.50 8.30 25.46
CA VAL A 128 -3.62 8.93 26.19
C VAL A 128 -4.58 7.87 26.75
N LEU A 129 -4.78 6.76 26.05
CA LEU A 129 -5.64 5.67 26.51
C LEU A 129 -4.96 4.74 27.54
N GLY A 130 -3.70 4.99 27.92
CA GLY A 130 -2.95 4.12 28.84
C GLY A 130 -2.76 2.70 28.33
N ARG A 131 -2.85 2.47 27.01
CA ARG A 131 -2.77 1.12 26.42
C ARG A 131 -1.35 0.60 26.24
N LEU A 132 -0.35 1.47 26.36
CA LEU A 132 1.06 1.09 26.21
C LEU A 132 1.52 0.14 27.34
N ASP A 133 0.97 0.32 28.55
CA ASP A 133 1.32 -0.47 29.73
C ASP A 133 0.29 -1.56 30.03
N GLN A 134 -0.66 -1.82 29.12
CA GLN A 134 -1.65 -2.87 29.29
C GLN A 134 -0.99 -4.24 29.13
N THR A 135 -0.83 -4.95 30.24
CA THR A 135 -0.51 -6.38 30.23
C THR A 135 -1.80 -7.15 29.95
N THR A 136 -1.80 -7.97 28.89
CA THR A 136 -2.86 -8.94 28.67
C THR A 136 -2.72 -10.04 29.71
N LEU A 137 -3.44 -9.94 30.84
CA LEU A 137 -3.65 -11.07 31.73
C LEU A 137 -4.44 -12.12 30.92
N PHE A 138 -3.81 -13.27 30.70
CA PHE A 138 -4.41 -14.44 30.06
C PHE A 138 -5.38 -15.13 31.02
#